data_AF-A0A1X0DSG3-F1
#
_entry.id   AF-A0A1X0DSG3-F1
#
_cell.length_a   1.000
_cell.length_b   1.000
_cell.length_c   1.000
_cell.angle_alpha   90.00
_cell.angle_beta   90.00
_cell.angle_gamma   90.00
#
_symmetry.space_group_name_H-M   'P 1'
#
loop_
_entity.id
_entity.type
_entity.pdbx_description
1 polymer ?
#
loop_
_entity_poly.entity_id
_entity_poly.type
_entity_poly.pdbx_seq_one_letter_code
_entity_poly.pdbx_strand_id
1 'polypeptide(L)'
;MGPELASENEINNGYVDLGDSGTPARDAATARFITDILDWIRRVQPVVDEHQDADPFLRRSVQRFIDDKHLIALDLEPGPLPLSLRTLFSDSVGAYSGPLHVCARLGVTW
;
A
#
# COMPACT_ATOMS: atom_id res chain seq x y z
N MET A 1 5.84 -12.45 3.36
CA MET A 1 5.78 -11.17 2.62
C MET A 1 4.95 -11.26 1.34
N GLY A 2 5.24 -12.17 0.39
CA GLY A 2 4.51 -12.24 -0.90
C GLY A 2 2.97 -12.19 -0.84
N PRO A 3 2.30 -13.03 -0.03
CA PRO A 3 0.84 -13.00 0.12
C PRO A 3 0.30 -11.66 0.64
N GLU A 4 1.03 -10.99 1.52
CA GLU A 4 0.62 -9.68 2.05
C GLU A 4 0.78 -8.57 1.01
N LEU A 5 1.81 -8.64 0.16
CA LEU A 5 1.98 -7.68 -0.94
C LEU A 5 0.91 -7.88 -2.04
N ALA A 6 0.44 -9.11 -2.24
CA ALA A 6 -0.67 -9.40 -3.15
C ALA A 6 -2.02 -8.90 -2.57
N SER A 7 -2.26 -9.14 -1.28
CA SER A 7 -3.47 -8.67 -0.58
C SER A 7 -3.59 -7.14 -0.62
N GLU A 8 -2.48 -6.41 -0.46
CA GLU A 8 -2.48 -4.95 -0.58
C GLU A 8 -2.84 -4.50 -2.00
N ASN A 9 -2.27 -5.14 -3.03
CA ASN A 9 -2.60 -4.82 -4.42
C ASN A 9 -4.09 -4.99 -4.70
N GLU A 10 -4.73 -6.04 -4.19
CA GLU A 10 -6.17 -6.26 -4.34
C GLU A 10 -7.00 -5.15 -3.69
N ILE A 11 -6.64 -4.74 -2.47
CA ILE A 11 -7.30 -3.63 -1.75
C ILE A 11 -7.13 -2.32 -2.55
N ASN A 12 -5.90 -2.02 -2.97
CA ASN A 12 -5.57 -0.79 -3.68
C ASN A 12 -6.26 -0.71 -5.05
N ASN A 13 -6.19 -1.78 -5.85
CA ASN A 13 -6.80 -1.88 -7.17
C ASN A 13 -8.32 -1.81 -7.08
N GLY A 14 -8.92 -2.59 -6.18
CA GLY A 14 -10.36 -2.56 -5.96
C GLY A 14 -10.88 -1.19 -5.53
N TYR A 15 -10.06 -0.41 -4.83
CA TYR A 15 -10.37 0.99 -4.57
C TYR A 15 -10.23 1.79 -5.87
N VAL A 16 -9.06 1.82 -6.55
CA VAL A 16 -8.77 2.72 -7.70
C VAL A 16 -9.65 2.48 -8.92
N ASP A 17 -10.15 1.26 -9.09
CA ASP A 17 -11.08 0.91 -10.15
C ASP A 17 -12.47 1.54 -9.98
N LEU A 18 -12.79 2.09 -8.80
CA LEU A 18 -14.03 2.83 -8.56
C LEU A 18 -14.04 4.23 -9.21
N GLY A 19 -12.91 4.66 -9.75
CA GLY A 19 -12.74 5.94 -10.44
C GLY A 19 -11.99 6.99 -9.64
N ASP A 20 -12.05 8.23 -10.12
CA ASP A 20 -11.30 9.34 -9.55
C ASP A 20 -11.74 9.71 -8.13
N SER A 21 -10.82 10.30 -7.35
CA SER A 21 -11.12 10.90 -6.04
C SER A 21 -12.26 11.93 -6.12
N GLY A 22 -13.22 11.86 -5.19
CA GLY A 22 -14.37 12.77 -5.16
C GLY A 22 -15.55 12.32 -6.04
N THR A 23 -15.47 11.14 -6.66
CA THR A 23 -16.64 10.52 -7.29
C THR A 23 -17.49 9.79 -6.23
N PRO A 24 -18.82 9.71 -6.40
CA PRO A 24 -19.68 9.08 -5.39
C PRO A 24 -19.31 7.64 -5.03
N ALA A 25 -18.87 6.84 -6.02
CA ALA A 25 -18.46 5.46 -5.79
C ALA A 25 -17.17 5.38 -4.97
N ARG A 26 -16.18 6.21 -5.29
CA ARG A 26 -14.91 6.31 -4.57
C ARG A 26 -15.12 6.78 -3.13
N ASP A 27 -15.89 7.85 -2.95
CA ASP A 27 -16.18 8.45 -1.65
C ASP A 27 -16.92 7.49 -0.72
N ALA A 28 -17.88 6.72 -1.26
CA ALA A 28 -18.61 5.71 -0.49
C ALA A 28 -17.73 4.53 -0.04
N ALA A 29 -16.62 4.26 -0.74
CA ALA A 29 -15.70 3.18 -0.43
C ALA A 29 -14.55 3.61 0.50
N THR A 30 -14.30 4.91 0.67
CA THR A 30 -13.17 5.45 1.43
C THR A 30 -13.02 4.85 2.83
N ALA A 31 -14.09 4.80 3.63
CA ALA A 31 -14.03 4.28 4.99
C ALA A 31 -13.62 2.80 5.05
N ARG A 32 -14.09 2.00 4.07
CA ARG A 32 -13.71 0.60 3.96
C ARG A 32 -12.25 0.46 3.54
N PHE A 33 -11.80 1.23 2.55
CA PHE A 33 -10.40 1.21 2.11
C PHE A 33 -9.44 1.53 3.28
N ILE A 34 -9.75 2.54 4.09
CA ILE A 34 -8.96 2.89 5.29
C ILE A 34 -8.89 1.69 6.25
N THR A 35 -10.04 1.08 6.54
CA THR A 35 -10.11 -0.09 7.43
C THR A 35 -9.27 -1.25 6.90
N ASP A 36 -9.44 -1.59 5.61
CA ASP A 36 -8.75 -2.70 4.96
C ASP A 36 -7.22 -2.47 4.93
N ILE A 37 -6.76 -1.24 4.70
CA ILE A 37 -5.34 -0.88 4.75
C ILE A 37 -4.78 -0.97 6.17
N LEU A 38 -5.46 -0.44 7.18
CA LEU A 38 -5.00 -0.53 8.57
C LEU A 38 -4.94 -1.98 9.06
N ASP A 39 -5.89 -2.82 8.65
CA ASP A 39 -5.86 -4.25 8.94
C ASP A 39 -4.72 -4.98 8.20
N TRP A 40 -4.44 -4.59 6.95
CA TRP A 40 -3.27 -5.09 6.24
C TRP A 40 -1.97 -4.70 6.95
N ILE A 41 -1.81 -3.44 7.38
CA ILE A 41 -0.63 -2.96 8.13
C ILE A 41 -0.42 -3.82 9.39
N ARG A 42 -1.50 -4.06 10.15
CA ARG A 42 -1.48 -4.89 11.37
C ARG A 42 -1.00 -6.33 11.09
N ARG A 43 -1.26 -6.88 9.89
CA ARG A 43 -0.84 -8.23 9.49
C ARG A 43 0.58 -8.27 8.93
N VAL A 44 0.97 -7.27 8.12
CA VAL A 44 2.27 -7.29 7.42
C VAL A 44 3.43 -6.82 8.28
N GLN A 45 3.22 -5.88 9.22
CA GLN A 45 4.30 -5.34 10.03
C GLN A 45 5.02 -6.42 10.86
N PRO A 46 4.31 -7.34 11.57
CA PRO A 46 4.97 -8.44 12.28
C PRO A 46 5.84 -9.31 11.37
N VAL A 47 5.42 -9.54 10.12
CA VAL A 47 6.20 -10.31 9.15
C VAL A 47 7.51 -9.61 8.81
N VAL A 48 7.51 -8.29 8.65
CA VAL A 48 8.75 -7.51 8.43
C VAL A 48 9.63 -7.53 9.67
N ASP A 49 9.03 -7.42 10.86
CA ASP A 49 9.73 -7.37 12.14
C ASP A 49 10.38 -8.72 12.48
N GLU A 50 9.76 -9.84 12.16
CA GLU A 50 10.29 -11.20 12.40
C GLU A 50 11.47 -11.55 11.49
N HIS A 51 11.54 -10.97 10.28
CA HIS A 51 12.55 -11.29 9.27
C HIS A 51 13.69 -10.25 9.20
N GLN A 52 14.35 -10.00 10.33
CA GLN A 52 15.48 -9.07 10.39
C GLN A 52 16.70 -9.52 9.56
N ASP A 53 16.78 -10.80 9.24
CA ASP A 53 17.82 -11.44 8.43
C ASP A 53 17.60 -11.30 6.91
N ALA A 54 16.42 -10.83 6.48
CA ALA A 54 16.13 -10.57 5.08
C ALA A 54 17.00 -9.44 4.49
N ASP A 55 17.09 -9.40 3.15
CA ASP A 55 17.86 -8.40 2.42
C ASP A 55 17.56 -6.97 2.93
N PRO A 56 18.58 -6.18 3.31
CA PRO A 56 18.37 -4.85 3.89
C PRO A 56 17.67 -3.84 2.98
N PHE A 57 17.79 -4.00 1.66
CA PHE A 57 17.07 -3.15 0.70
C PHE A 57 15.60 -3.57 0.62
N LEU A 58 15.31 -4.88 0.57
CA LEU A 58 13.94 -5.39 0.64
C LEU A 58 13.23 -4.89 1.90
N ARG A 59 13.84 -5.07 3.08
CA ARG A 59 13.24 -4.65 4.35
C ARG A 59 12.91 -3.15 4.37
N ARG A 60 13.87 -2.30 3.98
CA ARG A 60 13.65 -0.84 3.96
C ARG A 60 12.58 -0.42 2.94
N SER A 61 12.55 -1.06 1.79
CA SER A 61 11.58 -0.71 0.74
C SER A 61 10.16 -1.17 1.09
N VAL A 62 10.00 -2.34 1.72
CA VAL A 62 8.70 -2.78 2.27
C VAL A 62 8.28 -1.87 3.43
N GLN A 63 9.19 -1.50 4.34
CA GLN A 63 8.85 -0.61 5.46
C GLN A 63 8.37 0.76 4.96
N ARG A 64 9.10 1.37 4.02
CA ARG A 64 8.65 2.63 3.38
C ARG A 64 7.25 2.49 2.81
N PHE A 65 6.97 1.40 2.10
CA PHE A 65 5.66 1.17 1.50
C PHE A 65 4.55 1.06 2.56
N ILE A 66 4.80 0.35 3.67
CA ILE A 66 3.88 0.26 4.82
C ILE A 66 3.63 1.65 5.41
N ASP A 67 4.70 2.42 5.65
CA ASP A 67 4.62 3.76 6.24
C ASP A 67 3.81 4.72 5.34
N ASP A 68 4.05 4.69 4.02
CA ASP A 68 3.31 5.50 3.04
C ASP A 68 1.81 5.15 3.06
N LYS A 69 1.47 3.86 3.13
CA LYS A 69 0.06 3.40 3.21
C LYS A 69 -0.60 3.81 4.52
N HIS A 70 0.15 3.79 5.61
CA HIS A 70 -0.33 4.27 6.90
C HIS A 70 -0.65 5.77 6.85
N LEU A 71 0.26 6.59 6.32
CA LEU A 71 0.04 8.03 6.14
C LEU A 71 -1.18 8.31 5.24
N ILE A 72 -1.31 7.58 4.12
CA ILE A 72 -2.49 7.69 3.26
C ILE A 72 -3.76 7.37 4.04
N ALA A 73 -3.79 6.28 4.81
CA ALA A 73 -4.98 5.89 5.57
C ALA A 73 -5.36 6.91 6.66
N LEU A 74 -4.37 7.60 7.25
CA LEU A 74 -4.59 8.63 8.27
C LEU A 74 -5.16 9.94 7.69
N ASP A 75 -4.73 10.32 6.48
CA ASP A 75 -5.08 11.61 5.87
C ASP A 75 -6.24 11.52 4.86
N LEU A 76 -6.66 10.30 4.50
CA LEU A 76 -7.68 10.09 3.47
C LEU A 76 -9.08 10.40 4.00
N GLU A 77 -9.78 11.27 3.27
CA GLU A 77 -11.17 11.64 3.51
C GLU A 77 -11.97 11.53 2.20
N PRO A 78 -13.30 11.33 2.25
CA PRO A 78 -14.16 11.44 1.08
C PRO A 78 -14.01 12.80 0.38
N GLY A 79 -14.02 12.81 -0.95
CA GLY A 79 -13.88 14.01 -1.77
C GLY A 79 -12.60 14.05 -2.61
N PRO A 80 -12.35 15.17 -3.30
CA PRO A 80 -11.15 15.34 -4.11
C PRO A 80 -9.88 15.29 -3.26
N LEU A 81 -8.87 14.53 -3.70
CA LEU A 81 -7.59 14.45 -2.98
C LEU A 81 -6.82 15.78 -3.09
N PRO A 82 -6.32 16.34 -1.96
CA PRO A 82 -5.32 17.39 -1.97
C PRO A 82 -4.08 16.99 -2.78
N LEU A 83 -3.36 17.98 -3.35
CA LEU A 83 -2.18 17.71 -4.16
C LEU A 83 -1.11 16.90 -3.42
N SER A 84 -0.88 17.19 -2.14
CA SER A 84 0.06 16.46 -1.29
C SER A 84 -0.29 14.97 -1.19
N LEU A 85 -1.55 14.66 -0.86
CA LEU A 85 -2.00 13.27 -0.71
C LEU A 85 -2.03 12.53 -2.05
N ARG A 86 -2.41 13.20 -3.15
CA ARG A 86 -2.32 12.64 -4.51
C ARG A 86 -0.88 12.31 -4.90
N THR A 87 0.06 13.17 -4.52
CA THR A 87 1.49 12.97 -4.76
C THR A 87 2.00 11.80 -3.93
N LEU A 88 1.66 11.74 -2.64
CA LEU A 88 2.00 10.62 -1.76
C LEU A 88 1.44 9.29 -2.29
N PHE A 89 0.19 9.27 -2.75
CA PHE A 89 -0.41 8.07 -3.32
C PHE A 89 0.37 7.57 -4.55
N SER A 90 0.77 8.49 -5.44
CA SER A 90 1.54 8.15 -6.64
C SER A 90 2.97 7.70 -6.31
N ASP A 91 3.64 8.38 -5.37
CA ASP A 91 4.98 8.02 -4.90
C ASP A 91 4.99 6.67 -4.18
N SER A 92 3.96 6.37 -3.39
CA SER A 92 3.78 5.08 -2.71
C SER A 92 3.71 3.91 -3.69
N VAL A 93 2.97 4.07 -4.80
CA VAL A 93 2.97 3.08 -5.90
C VAL A 93 4.37 2.93 -6.51
N GLY A 94 5.11 4.03 -6.66
CA GLY A 94 6.50 3.99 -7.09
C GLY A 94 7.42 3.26 -6.09
N ALA A 95 7.23 3.46 -4.79
CA ALA A 95 8.01 2.82 -3.73
C ALA A 95 7.85 1.29 -3.72
N TYR A 96 6.67 0.79 -4.12
CA TYR A 96 6.38 -0.64 -4.30
C TYR A 96 7.26 -1.33 -5.36
N SER A 97 7.93 -0.58 -6.24
CA SER A 97 8.91 -1.12 -7.17
C SER A 97 10.11 -1.78 -6.47
N GLY A 98 10.49 -1.31 -5.27
CA GLY A 98 11.60 -1.86 -4.50
C GLY A 98 11.41 -3.35 -4.16
N PRO A 99 10.31 -3.71 -3.45
CA PRO A 99 9.98 -5.10 -3.16
C PRO A 99 9.81 -5.94 -4.42
N LEU A 100 9.14 -5.41 -5.45
CA LEU A 100 8.93 -6.07 -6.74
C LEU A 100 10.25 -6.51 -7.39
N HIS A 101 11.25 -5.61 -7.46
CA HIS A 101 12.53 -5.93 -8.08
C HIS A 101 13.30 -7.01 -7.32
N VAL A 102 13.22 -7.04 -5.98
CA VAL A 102 13.86 -8.10 -5.20
C VAL A 102 13.13 -9.43 -5.39
N CYS A 103 11.80 -9.44 -5.32
CA CYS A 103 11.02 -10.64 -5.54
C CYS A 103 11.22 -11.24 -6.93
N ALA A 104 11.27 -10.41 -7.98
CA ALA A 104 11.55 -10.85 -9.34
C ALA A 104 12.93 -11.52 -9.46
N ARG A 105 13.96 -10.99 -8.78
CA ARG A 105 15.31 -11.61 -8.73
C ARG A 105 15.30 -12.98 -8.04
N LEU A 106 14.35 -13.21 -7.13
CA LEU A 106 14.16 -14.48 -6.42
C LEU A 106 13.20 -15.43 -7.17
N GLY A 107 12.74 -15.07 -8.36
CA GLY A 107 11.81 -15.88 -9.15
C GLY A 107 10.36 -15.84 -8.66
N VAL A 108 10.02 -14.88 -7.78
CA VAL A 108 8.66 -14.67 -7.29
C VAL A 108 7.99 -13.61 -8.16
N THR A 109 6.89 -13.99 -8.82
CA THR A 109 6.09 -13.12 -9.70
C THR A 109 4.62 -13.20 -9.33
N TRP A 110 3.88 -12.10 -9.48
CA TRP A 110 2.44 -12.01 -9.26
C TRP A 110 1.79 -11.13 -10.33
#